data_AF-A0A6B1DCY6-F1
#
_entry.id   AF-A0A6B1DCY6-F1
#
_cell.length_a   1.000
_cell.length_b   1.000
_cell.length_c   1.000
_cell.angle_alpha   90.00
_cell.angle_beta   90.00
_cell.angle_gamma   90.00
#
_symmetry.space_group_name_H-M   'P 1'
#
loop_
_entity.id
_entity.type
_entity.pdbx_description
1 polymer ?
#
loop_
_entity_poly.entity_id
_entity_poly.type
_entity_poly.pdbx_seq_one_letter_code
_entity_poly.pdbx_strand_id
1 'polypeptide(L)'
;MSNRIEVRTQIIKVDEALGLVFGWGFICTEDGAPHHDTQDDHISVEEMFKSTAEFMLESRVMDSMHDQVQSGDVVYGMPMSREVAEAFNMELPRDDAGRALEGFMMCVKPHSDAELQKFRDGTYTGFSLEGLAERVPVE
;
A
#
# COMPACT_ATOMS: atom_id res chain seq x y z
N MET A 1 21.45 -5.31 -12.11
CA MET A 1 20.74 -4.05 -11.80
C MET A 1 19.32 -4.47 -11.49
N SER A 2 18.83 -4.18 -10.28
CA SER A 2 17.49 -4.62 -9.85
C SER A 2 16.46 -3.63 -10.41
N ASN A 3 15.51 -4.12 -11.23
CA ASN A 3 14.36 -3.36 -11.72
C ASN A 3 13.28 -3.34 -10.61
N ARG A 4 13.60 -2.77 -9.45
CA ARG A 4 12.65 -2.62 -8.35
C ARG A 4 11.83 -1.33 -8.55
N ILE A 5 10.68 -1.23 -7.90
CA ILE A 5 9.87 -0.01 -7.76
C ILE A 5 9.78 0.24 -6.26
N GLU A 6 10.03 1.47 -5.79
CA GLU A 6 10.06 1.83 -4.36
C GLU A 6 8.80 2.60 -3.99
N VAL A 7 7.72 1.85 -3.87
CA VAL A 7 6.41 2.38 -3.55
C VAL A 7 6.36 3.05 -2.16
N ARG A 8 5.86 4.30 -2.09
CA ARG A 8 5.59 4.94 -0.80
C ARG A 8 4.45 4.22 -0.08
N THR A 9 4.85 3.44 0.93
CA THR A 9 3.98 2.81 1.90
C THR A 9 4.06 3.58 3.21
N GLN A 10 2.96 3.61 3.97
CA GLN A 10 2.96 4.30 5.27
C GLN A 10 2.13 3.50 6.26
N ILE A 11 2.75 3.11 7.37
CA ILE A 11 2.04 2.53 8.51
C ILE A 11 1.30 3.63 9.24
N ILE A 12 0.01 3.43 9.48
CA ILE A 12 -0.89 4.40 10.12
C ILE A 12 -1.31 3.94 11.51
N LYS A 13 -1.51 2.63 11.70
CA LYS A 13 -1.95 2.07 12.98
C LYS A 13 -1.50 0.63 13.15
N VAL A 14 -1.07 0.28 14.36
CA VAL A 14 -0.95 -1.10 14.82
C VAL A 14 -2.05 -1.38 15.83
N ASP A 15 -2.91 -2.35 15.55
CA ASP A 15 -3.92 -2.86 16.48
C ASP A 15 -3.37 -4.10 17.19
N GLU A 16 -2.91 -3.93 18.43
CA GLU A 16 -2.24 -4.99 19.17
C GLU A 16 -3.18 -6.13 19.56
N ALA A 17 -4.45 -5.83 19.84
CA ALA A 17 -5.42 -6.84 20.26
C ALA A 17 -5.72 -7.84 19.14
N LEU A 18 -5.73 -7.37 17.90
CA LEU A 18 -5.98 -8.20 16.72
C LEU A 18 -4.71 -8.59 15.97
N GLY A 19 -3.57 -8.00 16.32
CA GLY A 19 -2.30 -8.17 15.60
C GLY A 19 -2.38 -7.66 14.17
N LEU A 20 -3.07 -6.55 13.95
CA LEU A 20 -3.31 -5.96 12.63
C LEU A 20 -2.48 -4.71 12.43
N VAL A 21 -2.00 -4.50 11.21
CA VAL A 21 -1.24 -3.31 10.82
C VAL A 21 -1.93 -2.65 9.64
N PHE A 22 -2.39 -1.41 9.83
CA PHE A 22 -3.10 -0.62 8.85
C PHE A 22 -2.18 0.42 8.23
N GLY A 23 -2.36 0.69 6.94
CA GLY A 23 -1.64 1.75 6.27
C GLY A 23 -1.93 1.87 4.78
N TRP A 24 -1.07 2.62 4.10
CA TRP A 24 -1.07 2.72 2.64
C TRP A 24 -0.13 1.68 2.05
N GLY A 25 -0.66 0.86 1.15
CA GLY A 25 0.14 0.01 0.27
C GLY A 25 0.83 0.81 -0.82
N PHE A 26 0.17 1.85 -1.34
CA PHE A 26 0.78 2.85 -2.22
C PHE A 26 -0.07 4.10 -2.36
N ILE A 27 0.57 5.19 -2.78
CA ILE A 27 -0.08 6.47 -3.11
C ILE A 27 0.02 6.70 -4.62
N CYS A 28 -1.10 6.99 -5.26
CA CYS A 28 -1.20 7.35 -6.67
C CYS A 28 -1.06 8.87 -6.85
N THR A 29 -1.80 9.66 -6.06
CA THR A 29 -1.82 11.13 -6.21
C THR A 29 -1.73 11.84 -4.86
N GLU A 30 -1.15 13.04 -4.89
CA GLU A 30 -1.14 14.00 -3.78
C GLU A 30 -1.73 15.33 -4.28
N ASP A 31 -2.86 15.76 -3.70
CA ASP A 31 -3.66 16.90 -4.18
C ASP A 31 -4.01 16.83 -5.68
N GLY A 32 -4.20 15.61 -6.19
CA GLY A 32 -4.51 15.34 -7.59
C GLY A 32 -3.31 15.40 -8.54
N ALA A 33 -2.10 15.71 -8.04
CA ALA A 33 -0.87 15.59 -8.80
C ALA A 33 -0.34 14.14 -8.72
N PRO A 34 0.21 13.57 -9.81
CA PRO A 34 0.85 12.26 -9.77
C PRO A 34 1.94 12.18 -8.69
N HIS A 35 1.87 11.15 -7.86
CA HIS A 35 2.96 10.79 -6.97
C HIS A 35 3.97 9.94 -7.72
N HIS A 36 5.23 10.33 -7.65
CA HIS A 36 6.36 9.60 -8.22
C HIS A 36 7.24 9.08 -7.08
N ASP A 37 7.70 7.84 -7.21
CA ASP A 37 8.63 7.24 -6.27
C ASP A 37 10.09 7.69 -6.48
N THR A 38 11.03 7.11 -5.72
CA THR A 38 12.46 7.43 -5.81
C THR A 38 13.09 7.06 -7.16
N GLN A 39 12.40 6.26 -7.98
CA GLN A 39 12.79 5.79 -9.30
C GLN A 39 12.04 6.50 -10.43
N ASP A 40 11.27 7.52 -10.06
CA ASP A 40 10.42 8.35 -10.92
C ASP A 40 9.23 7.58 -11.52
N ASP A 41 8.85 6.46 -10.90
CA ASP A 41 7.70 5.66 -11.33
C ASP A 41 6.41 6.12 -10.64
N HIS A 42 5.32 6.08 -11.40
CA HIS A 42 3.99 6.48 -10.96
C HIS A 42 2.96 5.39 -11.25
N ILE A 43 2.12 5.09 -10.26
CA ILE A 43 0.97 4.19 -10.41
C ILE A 43 -0.28 5.06 -10.58
N SER A 44 -0.93 4.96 -11.74
CA SER A 44 -2.18 5.68 -11.99
C SER A 44 -3.34 5.14 -11.16
N VAL A 45 -4.37 5.96 -10.96
CA VAL A 45 -5.61 5.54 -10.27
C VAL A 45 -6.31 4.39 -11.03
N GLU A 46 -6.24 4.38 -12.36
CA GLU A 46 -6.78 3.28 -13.17
C GLU A 46 -6.02 1.97 -12.93
N GLU A 47 -4.69 2.01 -12.97
CA GLU A 47 -3.86 0.83 -12.73
C GLU A 47 -3.99 0.34 -11.28
N MET A 48 -4.18 1.25 -10.31
CA MET A 48 -4.50 0.88 -8.93
C MET A 48 -5.73 -0.02 -8.86
N PHE A 49 -6.85 0.35 -9.49
CA PHE A 49 -8.06 -0.47 -9.42
C PHE A 49 -7.85 -1.87 -9.99
N LYS A 50 -7.18 -1.95 -11.14
CA LYS A 50 -6.89 -3.23 -11.79
C LYS A 50 -5.94 -4.09 -10.96
N SER A 51 -4.77 -3.57 -10.63
CA SER A 51 -3.71 -4.29 -9.90
C SER A 51 -4.16 -4.70 -8.50
N THR A 52 -4.86 -3.84 -7.76
CA THR A 52 -5.32 -4.18 -6.41
C THR A 52 -6.47 -5.18 -6.43
N ALA A 53 -7.36 -5.13 -7.43
CA ALA A 53 -8.40 -6.15 -7.58
C ALA A 53 -7.79 -7.53 -7.86
N GLU A 54 -6.83 -7.62 -8.78
CA GLU A 54 -6.11 -8.86 -9.12
C GLU A 54 -5.34 -9.39 -7.90
N PHE A 55 -4.51 -8.53 -7.27
CA PHE A 55 -3.77 -8.88 -6.06
C PHE A 55 -4.68 -9.37 -4.93
N MET A 56 -5.82 -8.71 -4.73
CA MET A 56 -6.79 -9.10 -3.72
C MET A 56 -7.61 -10.33 -4.11
N LEU A 57 -7.62 -10.77 -5.37
CA LEU A 57 -8.27 -12.02 -5.78
C LEU A 57 -7.31 -13.21 -5.66
N GLU A 58 -6.07 -13.02 -6.06
CA GLU A 58 -5.13 -14.12 -6.33
C GLU A 58 -4.09 -14.35 -5.23
N SER A 59 -3.52 -13.27 -4.68
CA SER A 59 -2.38 -13.35 -3.76
C SER A 59 -2.81 -13.06 -2.32
N ARG A 60 -3.14 -11.79 -2.01
CA ARG A 60 -3.37 -11.30 -0.64
C ARG A 60 -2.25 -11.64 0.35
N VAL A 61 -1.01 -11.74 -0.13
CA VAL A 61 0.16 -12.11 0.67
C VAL A 61 1.04 -10.91 0.95
N MET A 62 1.54 -10.83 2.19
CA MET A 62 2.66 -9.98 2.58
C MET A 62 3.92 -10.84 2.70
N ASP A 63 5.02 -10.39 2.12
CA ASP A 63 6.34 -10.98 2.31
C ASP A 63 7.25 -10.06 3.13
N SER A 64 8.41 -10.55 3.54
CA SER A 64 9.36 -9.76 4.30
C SER A 64 10.47 -9.30 3.37
N MET A 65 10.46 -8.01 3.01
CA MET A 65 11.53 -7.39 2.22
C MET A 65 11.71 -8.01 0.81
N HIS A 66 10.62 -8.45 0.18
CA HIS A 66 10.61 -9.09 -1.14
C HIS A 66 11.46 -10.36 -1.22
N ASP A 67 11.57 -11.10 -0.11
CA ASP A 67 12.25 -12.40 -0.08
C ASP A 67 11.39 -13.55 -0.64
N GLN A 68 10.16 -13.26 -1.08
CA GLN A 68 9.17 -14.24 -1.55
C GLN A 68 8.82 -15.30 -0.49
N VAL A 69 9.06 -14.98 0.79
CA VAL A 69 8.63 -15.80 1.92
C VAL A 69 7.44 -15.11 2.56
N GLN A 70 6.28 -15.75 2.43
CA GLN A 70 5.05 -15.29 3.07
C GLN A 70 5.28 -15.13 4.58
N SER A 71 5.04 -13.90 5.06
CA SER A 71 5.18 -13.49 6.46
C SER A 71 3.91 -12.82 7.00
N GLY A 72 2.86 -12.73 6.20
CA GLY A 72 1.57 -12.23 6.62
C GLY A 72 0.53 -12.33 5.52
N ASP A 73 -0.70 -12.01 5.92
CA ASP A 73 -1.85 -11.95 5.01
C ASP A 73 -2.44 -10.55 4.97
N VAL A 74 -2.89 -10.13 3.79
CA VAL A 74 -3.68 -8.92 3.62
C VAL A 74 -5.13 -9.22 3.99
N VAL A 75 -5.59 -8.64 5.10
CA VAL A 75 -6.92 -8.89 5.68
C VAL A 75 -7.97 -7.94 5.11
N TYR A 76 -7.60 -6.67 4.91
CA TYR A 76 -8.47 -5.65 4.33
C TYR A 76 -7.72 -4.89 3.24
N GLY A 77 -8.42 -4.53 2.17
CA GLY A 77 -7.91 -3.71 1.08
C GLY A 77 -9.02 -2.82 0.56
N MET A 78 -8.71 -1.54 0.34
CA MET A 78 -9.64 -0.56 -0.21
C MET A 78 -8.89 0.35 -1.19
N PRO A 79 -9.14 0.25 -2.50
CA PRO A 79 -8.70 1.28 -3.44
C PRO A 79 -9.47 2.57 -3.13
N MET A 80 -8.75 3.65 -2.90
CA MET A 80 -9.32 4.94 -2.53
C MET A 80 -9.00 5.96 -3.60
N SER A 81 -10.01 6.25 -4.42
CA SER A 81 -10.02 7.36 -5.37
C SER A 81 -11.03 8.41 -4.94
N ARG A 82 -10.99 9.57 -5.59
CA ARG A 82 -12.01 10.61 -5.43
C ARG A 82 -13.42 10.07 -5.70
N GLU A 83 -13.58 9.32 -6.78
CA GLU A 83 -14.86 8.72 -7.17
C GLU A 83 -15.39 7.78 -6.08
N VAL A 84 -14.51 6.94 -5.52
CA VAL A 84 -14.88 6.04 -4.42
C VAL A 84 -15.29 6.83 -3.18
N ALA A 85 -14.49 7.82 -2.76
CA ALA A 85 -14.81 8.64 -1.59
C ALA A 85 -16.16 9.36 -1.76
N GLU A 86 -16.40 9.96 -2.92
CA GLU A 86 -17.66 10.62 -3.26
C GLU A 86 -18.85 9.65 -3.25
N ALA A 87 -18.68 8.42 -3.78
CA ALA A 87 -19.71 7.39 -3.75
C ALA A 87 -20.08 6.95 -2.32
N PHE A 88 -19.12 6.97 -1.38
CA PHE A 88 -19.36 6.74 0.04
C PHE A 88 -19.83 7.99 0.81
N ASN A 89 -19.95 9.15 0.13
CA ASN A 89 -20.23 10.45 0.73
C ASN A 89 -19.22 10.81 1.83
N MET A 90 -17.93 10.63 1.51
CA MET A 90 -16.78 10.90 2.36
C MET A 90 -15.78 11.84 1.66
N GLU A 91 -14.95 12.51 2.45
CA GLU A 91 -13.78 13.21 1.92
C GLU A 91 -12.62 12.24 1.71
N LEU A 92 -11.70 12.60 0.80
CA LEU A 92 -10.45 11.88 0.64
C LEU A 92 -9.62 11.94 1.93
N PRO A 93 -8.91 10.85 2.28
CA PRO A 93 -7.90 10.89 3.32
C PRO A 93 -6.84 11.97 3.06
N ARG A 94 -6.24 12.47 4.13
CA ARG A 94 -5.18 13.48 4.07
C ARG A 94 -3.93 13.01 4.79
N ASP A 95 -2.76 13.43 4.30
CA ASP A 95 -1.51 13.26 5.04
C ASP A 95 -1.33 14.32 6.14
N ASP A 96 -0.22 14.25 6.87
CA ASP A 96 0.11 15.19 7.96
C ASP A 96 0.29 16.64 7.47
N ALA A 97 0.55 16.84 6.18
CA ALA A 97 0.63 18.16 5.54
C ALA A 97 -0.73 18.65 5.03
N GLY A 98 -1.80 17.87 5.19
CA GLY A 98 -3.16 18.19 4.78
C GLY A 98 -3.47 17.90 3.31
N ARG A 99 -2.54 17.27 2.58
CA ARG A 99 -2.68 16.95 1.15
C ARG A 99 -3.65 15.79 0.97
N ALA A 100 -4.62 15.92 0.06
CA ALA A 100 -5.56 14.86 -0.24
C ALA A 100 -4.86 13.72 -0.98
N LEU A 101 -5.08 12.48 -0.56
CA LEU A 101 -4.43 11.30 -1.11
C LEU A 101 -5.42 10.40 -1.86
N GLU A 102 -4.99 9.88 -3.00
CA GLU A 102 -5.58 8.71 -3.65
C GLU A 102 -4.55 7.58 -3.67
N GLY A 103 -5.00 6.34 -3.51
CA GLY A 103 -4.10 5.19 -3.41
C GLY A 103 -4.75 3.95 -2.80
N PHE A 104 -3.95 2.94 -2.52
CA PHE A 104 -4.41 1.69 -1.95
C PHE A 104 -4.25 1.70 -0.43
N MET A 105 -5.36 1.76 0.29
CA MET A 105 -5.37 1.54 1.74
C MET A 105 -5.50 0.05 2.03
N MET A 106 -4.76 -0.44 3.03
CA MET A 106 -4.75 -1.85 3.35
C MET A 106 -4.48 -2.14 4.82
N CYS A 107 -4.73 -3.39 5.18
CA CYS A 107 -4.43 -3.95 6.49
C CYS A 107 -3.81 -5.33 6.32
N VAL A 108 -2.70 -5.57 7.01
CA VAL A 108 -2.03 -6.88 7.06
C VAL A 108 -2.12 -7.48 8.45
N LYS A 109 -2.02 -8.80 8.52
CA LYS A 109 -1.82 -9.56 9.74
C LYS A 109 -0.50 -10.34 9.60
N PRO A 110 0.58 -9.90 10.26
CA PRO A 110 1.81 -10.68 10.31
C PRO A 110 1.56 -12.06 10.91
N HIS A 111 2.28 -13.08 10.43
CA HIS A 111 2.15 -14.46 10.92
C HIS A 111 2.85 -14.67 12.26
N SER A 112 3.79 -13.79 12.62
CA SER A 112 4.53 -13.87 13.88
C SER A 112 4.49 -12.56 14.70
N ASP A 113 4.53 -12.71 16.02
CA ASP A 113 4.70 -11.57 16.94
C ASP A 113 6.03 -10.84 16.71
N ALA A 114 7.05 -11.56 16.25
CA ALA A 114 8.36 -10.97 15.94
C ALA A 114 8.27 -9.99 14.76
N GLU A 115 7.48 -10.29 13.73
CA GLU A 115 7.23 -9.36 12.62
C GLU A 115 6.33 -8.22 13.04
N LEU A 116 5.26 -8.51 13.79
CA LEU A 116 4.40 -7.47 14.35
C LEU A 116 5.20 -6.48 15.20
N GLN A 117 6.20 -6.96 15.96
CA GLN A 117 7.07 -6.11 16.78
C GLN A 117 7.88 -5.12 15.96
N LYS A 118 8.33 -5.49 14.75
CA LYS A 118 9.05 -4.59 13.84
C LYS A 118 8.18 -3.43 13.35
N PHE A 119 6.88 -3.64 13.21
CA PHE A 119 5.95 -2.54 12.92
C PHE A 119 5.70 -1.68 14.17
N ARG A 120 5.67 -2.29 15.36
CA ARG A 120 5.48 -1.56 16.64
C ARG A 120 6.65 -0.64 16.96
N ASP A 121 7.88 -1.10 16.77
CA ASP A 121 9.09 -0.35 17.10
C ASP A 121 9.59 0.55 15.96
N GLY A 122 8.90 0.54 14.81
CA GLY A 122 9.21 1.36 13.65
C GLY A 122 10.38 0.84 12.81
N THR A 123 10.90 -0.36 13.08
CA THR A 123 11.87 -1.04 12.20
C THR A 123 11.30 -1.20 10.78
N TYR A 124 10.01 -1.54 10.67
CA TYR A 124 9.27 -1.55 9.42
C TYR A 124 8.39 -0.30 9.33
N THR A 125 8.71 0.57 8.39
CA THR A 125 7.97 1.82 8.13
C THR A 125 6.98 1.70 6.97
N GLY A 126 6.92 0.53 6.34
CA GLY A 126 6.20 0.29 5.10
C GLY A 126 5.84 -1.18 4.92
N PHE A 127 5.10 -1.48 3.86
CA PHE A 127 4.71 -2.84 3.50
C PHE A 127 5.58 -3.38 2.37
N SER A 128 5.77 -4.69 2.37
CA SER A 128 6.36 -5.44 1.26
C SER A 128 5.29 -6.41 0.77
N LEU A 129 4.74 -6.11 -0.41
CA LEU A 129 3.66 -6.89 -1.01
C LEU A 129 4.25 -7.81 -2.05
N GLU A 130 3.81 -9.07 -2.04
CA GLU A 130 4.18 -10.00 -3.08
C GLU A 130 3.50 -9.58 -4.40
N GLY A 131 4.29 -9.48 -5.47
CA GLY A 131 3.83 -9.07 -6.78
C GLY A 131 4.99 -8.67 -7.69
N LEU A 132 4.77 -8.71 -8.99
CA LEU A 132 5.70 -8.19 -9.99
C LEU A 132 5.04 -6.97 -10.64
N ALA A 133 5.70 -5.82 -10.57
CA ALA A 133 5.33 -4.65 -11.34
C ALA A 133 6.30 -4.51 -12.52
N GLU A 134 5.74 -4.42 -13.72
CA GLU A 134 6.51 -4.16 -14.94
C GLU A 134 6.50 -2.66 -15.23
N ARG A 135 7.68 -2.07 -15.40
CA ARG A 135 7.80 -0.65 -15.77
C ARG A 135 7.39 -0.47 -17.23
N VAL A 136 6.34 0.31 -17.47
CA VAL A 136 5.90 0.71 -18.81
C VAL A 136 6.24 2.19 -19.01
N PRO A 137 6.98 2.57 -20.07
CA PRO A 137 7.24 3.97 -20.38
C PRO A 137 5.93 4.73 -20.61
N VAL A 138 5.81 5.91 -20.01
CA VAL A 138 4.70 6.85 -20.28
C VAL A 138 5.15 7.75 -21.43
N GLU A 139 4.33 7.88 -22.49
CA GLU A 139 4.60 8.79 -23.62
C GLU A 139 4.45 10.28 -23.25
#